data_AF-A0A191Y0B0-F1
#
_entry.id   AF-A0A191Y0B0-F1
#
_cell.length_a   1.000
_cell.length_b   1.000
_cell.length_c   1.000
_cell.angle_alpha   90.00
_cell.angle_beta   90.00
_cell.angle_gamma   90.00
#
_symmetry.space_group_name_H-M   'P 1'
#
loop_
_entity.id
_entity.type
_entity.pdbx_description
1 polymer ?
#
loop_
_entity_poly.entity_id
_entity_poly.type
_entity_poly.pdbx_seq_one_letter_code
_entity_poly.pdbx_strand_id
1 'polypeptide(L)' 'IVGLLDEVEFSHYDSDTRRAEARQDWMIRVTEDDPQYWKRNTEKSMDTQQAFKVNIETAK' A
#
# COMPACT_ATOMS: atom_id res chain seq x y z
N ILE A 1 5.46 1.02 -0.06
CA ILE A 1 4.95 1.24 -1.43
C ILE A 1 4.31 2.62 -1.46
N VAL A 2 4.53 3.42 -2.49
CA VAL A 2 3.93 4.76 -2.64
C VAL A 2 3.14 4.80 -3.94
N GLY A 3 1.91 5.31 -3.89
CA GLY A 3 1.09 5.55 -5.07
C GLY A 3 1.03 7.04 -5.39
N LEU A 4 1.34 7.38 -6.65
CA LEU A 4 1.34 8.75 -7.17
C LEU A 4 0.28 8.91 -8.27
N LEU A 5 -0.43 10.03 -8.27
CA LEU A 5 -1.31 10.48 -9.35
C LEU A 5 -1.00 11.95 -9.60
N ASP A 6 -0.58 12.28 -10.81
CA ASP A 6 -0.10 13.63 -11.18
C ASP A 6 0.94 14.17 -10.18
N GLU A 7 1.94 13.35 -9.87
CA GLU A 7 3.04 13.63 -8.92
C GLU A 7 2.60 13.80 -7.45
N VAL A 8 1.30 13.71 -7.15
CA VAL A 8 0.77 13.80 -5.79
C VAL A 8 0.68 12.41 -5.18
N GLU A 9 1.24 12.26 -3.98
CA GLU A 9 1.08 11.05 -3.18
C GLU A 9 -0.36 10.90 -2.70
N PHE A 10 -1.03 9.86 -3.19
CA PHE A 10 -2.41 9.53 -2.81
C PHE A 10 -2.52 8.31 -1.91
N SER A 11 -1.50 7.44 -1.89
CA SER A 11 -1.48 6.26 -1.03
C SER A 11 -0.07 5.91 -0.56
N HIS A 12 0.02 5.38 0.65
CA HIS A 12 1.27 4.99 1.27
C HIS A 12 1.12 3.67 2.01
N TYR A 13 2.06 2.75 1.80
CA TYR A 13 2.23 1.57 2.64
C TYR A 13 3.45 1.75 3.54
N ASP A 14 3.18 1.87 4.83
CA ASP A 14 4.17 1.89 5.91
C ASP A 14 4.54 0.44 6.26
N SER A 15 5.81 0.09 6.08
CA SER A 15 6.31 -1.27 6.32
C SER A 15 6.52 -1.61 7.80
N ASP A 16 6.63 -0.60 8.66
CA ASP A 16 6.85 -0.76 10.09
C ASP A 16 5.52 -1.05 10.78
N THR A 17 4.49 -0.28 10.46
CA THR A 17 3.12 -0.50 10.96
C THR A 17 2.33 -1.51 10.12
N ARG A 18 2.85 -1.92 8.96
CA ARG A 18 2.23 -2.82 7.98
C ARG A 18 0.83 -2.38 7.58
N ARG A 19 0.69 -1.12 7.18
CA ARG A 19 -0.61 -0.53 6.85
C ARG A 19 -0.54 0.30 5.58
N ALA A 20 -1.50 0.08 4.67
CA ALA A 20 -1.72 0.94 3.52
C ALA A 20 -2.79 1.98 3.85
N GLU A 21 -2.48 3.26 3.62
CA GLU A 21 -3.32 4.40 3.98
C GLU A 21 -3.51 5.39 2.83
N ALA A 22 -4.64 6.08 2.86
CA ALA A 22 -4.91 7.24 2.02
C ALA A 22 -4.03 8.42 2.45
N ARG A 23 -3.55 9.20 1.47
CA ARG A 23 -2.84 10.47 1.70
C ARG A 23 -3.62 11.69 1.20
N GLN A 24 -4.73 11.47 0.49
CA GLN A 24 -5.60 12.51 -0.05
C GLN A 24 -7.07 12.21 0.30
N ASP A 25 -7.86 13.26 0.52
CA ASP A 25 -9.25 13.12 1.00
C ASP A 25 -10.15 12.32 0.05
N TRP A 26 -9.95 12.47 -1.27
CA TRP A 26 -10.71 11.73 -2.26
C TRP A 26 -10.43 10.22 -2.21
N MET A 27 -9.25 9.81 -1.74
CA MET A 27 -8.93 8.39 -1.52
C MET A 27 -9.53 7.84 -0.24
N ILE A 28 -9.89 8.67 0.73
CA ILE A 28 -10.61 8.20 1.92
C ILE A 28 -12.00 7.73 1.51
N ARG A 29 -12.67 8.46 0.62
CA ARG A 29 -14.03 8.16 0.17
C ARG A 29 -14.20 6.82 -0.55
N VAL A 30 -13.11 6.21 -1.05
CA VAL A 30 -13.17 4.87 -1.66
C VAL A 30 -13.75 3.82 -0.70
N THR A 31 -13.65 4.03 0.62
CA THR A 31 -14.23 3.11 1.60
C THR A 31 -15.74 3.16 1.68
N GLU A 32 -16.37 4.22 1.15
CA GLU A 32 -17.82 4.33 1.06
C GLU A 32 -18.37 3.30 0.05
N ASP A 33 -17.69 3.13 -1.09
CA ASP A 33 -18.07 2.17 -2.13
C ASP A 33 -17.47 0.76 -1.90
N ASP A 34 -16.22 0.69 -1.43
CA ASP A 34 -15.53 -0.57 -1.09
C ASP A 34 -14.89 -0.48 0.31
N PRO A 35 -15.64 -0.85 1.37
CA PRO A 35 -15.14 -0.84 2.75
C PRO A 35 -13.91 -1.73 2.98
N GLN A 36 -13.61 -2.66 2.07
CA GLN A 36 -12.46 -3.58 2.19
C GLN A 36 -11.24 -3.12 1.39
N TYR A 37 -11.32 -1.99 0.68
CA TYR A 37 -10.28 -1.51 -0.22
C TYR A 37 -8.90 -1.44 0.44
N TRP A 38 -8.78 -0.76 1.58
CA TRP A 38 -7.50 -0.58 2.29
C TRP A 38 -6.99 -1.87 2.92
N LYS A 39 -7.88 -2.74 3.40
CA LYS A 39 -7.51 -4.06 3.91
C LYS A 39 -6.86 -4.88 2.79
N ARG A 40 -7.52 -4.99 1.64
CA ARG A 40 -7.03 -5.72 0.47
C ARG A 40 -5.69 -5.17 -0.03
N ASN A 41 -5.53 -3.84 -0.07
CA ASN A 41 -4.28 -3.23 -0.50
C ASN A 41 -3.14 -3.38 0.52
N THR A 42 -3.48 -3.42 1.81
CA THR A 42 -2.52 -3.74 2.87
C THR A 42 -1.99 -5.17 2.71
N GLU A 43 -2.89 -6.16 2.53
CA GLU A 43 -2.53 -7.56 2.32
C GLU A 43 -1.63 -7.73 1.08
N LYS A 44 -2.00 -7.14 -0.06
CA LYS A 44 -1.16 -7.15 -1.28
C LYS A 44 0.21 -6.53 -1.06
N SER A 45 0.28 -5.44 -0.29
CA SER A 45 1.55 -4.77 0.01
C SER A 45 2.43 -5.62 0.93
N MET A 46 1.84 -6.33 1.89
CA MET A 46 2.54 -7.29 2.75
C MET A 46 3.12 -8.45 1.94
N ASP A 47 2.35 -9.03 1.02
CA ASP A 47 2.82 -10.10 0.13
C ASP A 47 3.99 -9.64 -0.73
N THR A 48 3.86 -8.44 -1.29
CA THR A 48 4.93 -7.80 -2.08
C THR A 48 6.18 -7.59 -1.22
N GLN A 49 6.04 -7.09 0.01
CA GLN A 49 7.16 -6.92 0.93
C GLN A 49 7.89 -8.24 1.22
N GLN A 50 7.18 -9.36 1.39
CA GLN A 50 7.80 -10.67 1.59
C GLN A 50 8.55 -11.16 0.34
N ALA A 51 7.95 -11.01 -0.85
CA ALA A 51 8.60 -11.37 -2.10
C ALA A 51 9.91 -10.58 -2.30
N PHE A 52 9.91 -9.28 -2.04
CA PHE A 52 11.13 -8.47 -2.15
C PHE A 52 12.20 -8.86 -1.13
N LYS A 53 11.83 -9.25 0.09
CA LYS A 53 12.79 -9.79 1.08
C LYS A 53 13.47 -11.06 0.54
N VAL A 54 12.69 -12.01 0.01
CA VAL A 54 13.23 -13.24 -0.58
C VAL A 54 14.14 -12.93 -1.77
N ASN A 55 13.73 -12.02 -2.65
CA ASN A 55 14.54 -11.63 -3.81
C ASN A 55 15.88 -11.00 -3.40
N ILE A 56 15.88 -10.14 -2.37
CA ILE A 56 17.11 -9.55 -1.83
C ILE A 56 18.02 -10.63 -1.26
N GLU A 57 17.50 -11.57 -0.46
CA GLU A 57 18.31 -12.68 0.05
C GLU A 57 18.84 -13.59 -1.06
N THR A 58 18.07 -13.78 -2.14
CA THR A 58 18.49 -14.59 -3.29
C THR A 58 19.57 -13.91 -4.13
N ALA A 59 19.55 -12.58 -4.20
CA ALA A 59 20.50 -11.79 -5.01
C ALA A 59 21.84 -11.50 -4.30
N LYS A 60 21.94 -11.77 -2.99
CA LYS A 60 23.18 -11.65 -2.21
C LYS A 60 24.15 -12.79 -2.53
#